data_AF-A0A4U9HLM6-F1
#
_entry.id   AF-A0A4U9HLM6-F1
#
_cell.length_a   1.000
_cell.length_b   1.000
_cell.length_c   1.000
_cell.angle_alpha   90.00
_cell.angle_beta   90.00
_cell.angle_gamma   90.00
#
_symmetry.space_group_name_H-M   'P 1'
#
loop_
_entity.id
_entity.type
_entity.pdbx_description
1 polymer ?
#
loop_
_entity_poly.entity_id
_entity_poly.type
_entity_poly.pdbx_seq_one_letter_code
_entity_poly.pdbx_strand_id
1 'polypeptide(L)'
;MVLSGEGSDEVFGGYLYFHKAPKRPKSCTKRQYVSCRRCTCSTGARANKAMSAWGVEARVPFLDKKFLDVAMRINPQDKMCGNGKMEKTYPARMF
;
A
#
# COMPACT_ATOMS: atom_id res chain seq x y z
N MET A 1 -0.12 -8.15 -21.17
CA MET A 1 -0.31 -8.18 -19.70
C MET A 1 0.82 -7.38 -19.06
N VAL A 2 0.51 -6.52 -18.09
CA VAL A 2 1.48 -5.65 -17.39
C VAL A 2 1.33 -5.79 -15.88
N LEU A 3 2.44 -5.74 -15.14
CA LEU A 3 2.44 -5.68 -13.68
C LEU A 3 2.44 -4.22 -13.22
N SER A 4 1.54 -3.89 -12.29
CA SER A 4 1.41 -2.54 -11.74
C SER A 4 1.72 -2.51 -10.25
N GLY A 5 2.38 -1.45 -9.80
CA GLY A 5 2.76 -1.24 -8.40
C GLY A 5 1.65 -0.71 -7.49
N GLU A 6 0.40 -0.63 -7.98
CA GLU A 6 -0.75 -0.14 -7.22
C GLU A 6 -0.99 -0.98 -5.95
N GLY A 7 -1.43 -0.34 -4.87
CA GLY A 7 -1.64 -0.98 -3.56
C GLY A 7 -0.43 -0.89 -2.63
N SER A 8 0.77 -0.58 -3.14
CA SER A 8 1.99 -0.49 -2.30
C SER A 8 1.87 0.60 -1.24
N ASP A 9 1.36 1.78 -1.61
CA ASP A 9 1.19 2.92 -0.71
C ASP A 9 0.15 2.67 0.38
N GLU A 10 -0.91 1.94 0.05
CA GLU A 10 -1.98 1.57 0.97
C GLU A 10 -1.52 0.51 2.00
N VAL A 11 -0.66 -0.42 1.58
CA VAL A 11 -0.13 -1.51 2.43
C VAL A 11 1.02 -1.06 3.33
N PHE A 12 1.89 -0.17 2.83
CA PHE A 12 3.08 0.29 3.55
C PHE A 12 2.96 1.70 4.14
N GLY A 13 1.91 2.44 3.81
CA GLY A 13 1.74 3.82 4.29
C GLY A 13 2.70 4.80 3.61
N GLY A 14 2.78 4.72 2.28
CA GLY A 14 3.74 5.49 1.47
C GLY A 14 3.26 6.86 1.01
N TYR A 15 2.12 7.35 1.51
CA TYR A 15 1.63 8.68 1.20
C TYR A 15 2.10 9.69 2.24
N LEU A 16 2.48 10.89 1.79
CA LEU A 16 2.94 12.03 2.61
C LEU A 16 2.09 12.35 3.85
N TYR A 17 0.79 12.04 3.84
CA TYR A 17 -0.06 12.25 5.01
C TYR A 17 0.21 11.26 6.16
N PHE A 18 0.96 10.19 5.93
CA PHE A 18 1.42 9.26 6.96
C PHE A 18 2.52 9.86 7.85
N HIS A 19 3.29 10.84 7.37
CA HIS A 19 4.19 11.63 8.22
C HIS A 19 3.46 12.41 9.33
N LYS A 20 2.20 12.80 9.08
CA LYS A 20 1.36 13.51 10.05
C LYS A 20 0.51 12.57 10.89
N ALA A 21 0.68 11.25 10.77
CA ALA A 21 -0.11 10.29 11.52
C ALA A 21 0.26 10.33 13.02
N PRO A 22 -0.72 10.29 13.93
CA PRO A 22 -0.44 10.19 15.36
C PRO A 22 0.34 8.90 15.65
N LYS A 23 1.40 8.98 16.47
CA LYS A 23 2.36 7.91 16.78
C LYS A 23 1.78 6.61 17.38
N ARG A 24 0.45 6.50 17.54
CA ARG A 24 -0.18 5.31 18.10
C ARG A 24 -0.25 4.21 17.03
N PRO A 25 0.35 3.03 17.28
CA PRO A 25 0.40 1.95 16.29
C PRO A 25 -1.00 1.47 15.87
N LYS A 26 -1.95 1.40 16.83
CA LYS A 26 -3.35 0.99 16.56
C LYS A 26 -4.08 1.90 15.56
N SER A 27 -3.85 3.21 15.60
CA SER A 27 -4.48 4.13 14.64
C SER A 27 -3.88 4.05 13.24
N CYS A 28 -2.57 3.77 13.14
CA CYS A 28 -1.88 3.59 11.86
C CYS A 28 -2.36 2.32 11.15
N THR A 29 -2.41 1.18 11.85
CA THR A 29 -2.91 -0.08 11.31
C THR A 29 -4.37 0.01 10.86
N LYS A 30 -5.22 0.70 11.64
CA LYS A 30 -6.62 0.94 11.26
C LYS A 30 -6.73 1.79 9.98
N ARG A 31 -5.84 2.77 9.81
CA ARG A 31 -5.80 3.61 8.60
C ARG A 31 -5.35 2.83 7.36
N GLN A 32 -4.31 2.00 7.47
CA GLN A 32 -3.88 1.10 6.38
C GLN A 32 -5.01 0.14 5.98
N TYR A 33 -5.72 -0.46 6.95
CA TYR A 33 -6.85 -1.34 6.66
C TYR A 33 -7.96 -0.62 5.87
N VAL A 34 -8.33 0.59 6.28
CA VAL A 34 -9.32 1.41 5.56
C VAL A 34 -8.81 1.81 4.17
N SER A 35 -7.52 2.11 4.03
CA SER A 35 -6.89 2.45 2.76
C SER A 35 -6.91 1.26 1.79
N CYS A 36 -6.49 0.07 2.22
CA CYS A 36 -6.58 -1.15 1.42
C CYS A 36 -8.01 -1.48 1.01
N ARG A 37 -9.00 -1.30 1.90
CA ARG A 37 -10.42 -1.48 1.56
C ARG A 37 -10.92 -0.49 0.50
N ARG A 38 -10.39 0.73 0.48
CA ARG A 38 -10.76 1.77 -0.51
C ARG A 38 -10.02 1.58 -1.84
N CYS A 39 -8.84 0.97 -1.82
CA CYS A 39 -8.00 0.70 -2.99
C CYS A 39 -8.77 0.00 -4.13
N THR A 40 -9.65 -0.95 -3.81
CA THR A 40 -10.51 -1.62 -4.82
C THR A 40 -11.45 -0.67 -5.54
N CYS A 41 -12.00 0.34 -4.86
CA CYS A 41 -12.93 1.31 -5.43
C CYS A 41 -12.24 2.51 -6.10
N SER A 42 -10.99 2.81 -5.73
CA SER A 42 -10.22 3.93 -6.28
C SER A 42 -9.16 3.46 -7.29
N THR A 43 -7.96 3.20 -6.79
CA THR A 43 -6.74 2.94 -7.56
C THR A 43 -6.82 1.64 -8.35
N GLY A 44 -7.36 0.57 -7.75
CA GLY A 44 -7.63 -0.70 -8.42
C GLY A 44 -8.66 -0.59 -9.54
N ALA A 45 -9.76 0.16 -9.32
CA ALA A 45 -10.76 0.39 -10.35
C ALA A 45 -10.20 1.21 -11.53
N ARG A 46 -9.37 2.22 -11.24
CA ARG A 46 -8.68 3.02 -12.27
C ARG A 46 -7.73 2.16 -13.09
N ALA A 47 -6.85 1.40 -12.44
CA ALA A 47 -5.88 0.54 -13.12
C ALA A 47 -6.59 -0.49 -14.01
N ASN A 48 -7.66 -1.12 -13.52
CA ASN A 48 -8.40 -2.11 -14.30
C ASN A 48 -9.13 -1.47 -15.50
N LYS A 49 -9.90 -0.40 -15.27
CA LYS A 49 -10.71 0.23 -16.33
C LYS A 49 -9.84 0.87 -17.41
N ALA A 50 -8.79 1.59 -17.04
CA ALA A 50 -7.90 2.25 -17.98
C ALA A 50 -7.16 1.25 -18.88
N MET A 51 -6.70 0.13 -18.31
CA MET A 51 -5.93 -0.87 -19.05
C MET A 51 -6.85 -1.77 -19.87
N SER A 52 -8.03 -2.13 -19.34
CA SER A 52 -9.04 -2.91 -20.07
C SER A 52 -9.59 -2.17 -21.29
N ALA A 53 -9.62 -0.83 -21.28
CA ALA A 53 -10.03 -0.03 -22.44
C ALA A 53 -9.15 -0.27 -23.69
N TRP A 54 -7.92 -0.75 -23.49
CA TRP A 54 -6.96 -1.06 -24.55
C TRP A 54 -6.66 -2.56 -24.65
N GLY A 55 -7.49 -3.42 -24.05
CA GLY A 55 -7.29 -4.87 -24.06
C GLY A 55 -6.06 -5.33 -23.28
N VAL A 56 -5.52 -4.50 -22.38
CA VAL A 56 -4.35 -4.84 -21.57
C VAL A 56 -4.78 -5.30 -20.18
N GLU A 57 -4.40 -6.52 -19.81
CA GLU A 57 -4.58 -7.01 -18.44
C GLU A 57 -3.53 -6.41 -17.51
N ALA A 58 -3.98 -5.74 -16.44
CA ALA A 58 -3.14 -5.24 -15.37
C ALA A 58 -3.24 -6.14 -14.13
N ARG A 59 -2.09 -6.60 -13.62
CA ARG A 59 -2.01 -7.36 -12.37
C ARG A 59 -1.30 -6.55 -11.29
N VAL A 60 -1.76 -6.72 -10.05
CA VAL A 60 -1.33 -5.92 -8.89
C VAL A 60 -0.76 -6.82 -7.79
N PRO A 61 0.54 -7.18 -7.85
CA PRO A 61 1.15 -8.13 -6.91
C PRO A 61 1.13 -7.66 -5.45
N PHE A 62 1.11 -6.35 -5.18
CA PHE A 62 1.05 -5.81 -3.80
C PHE A 62 -0.31 -6.05 -3.11
N LEU A 63 -1.35 -6.40 -3.88
CA LEU A 63 -2.68 -6.75 -3.37
C LEU A 63 -2.92 -8.26 -3.36
N ASP A 64 -1.88 -9.08 -3.61
CA ASP A 64 -2.00 -10.53 -3.48
C ASP A 64 -2.34 -10.91 -2.03
N LYS A 65 -3.19 -11.93 -1.87
CA LYS A 65 -3.69 -12.36 -0.56
C LYS A 65 -2.55 -12.84 0.34
N LYS A 66 -1.62 -13.64 -0.19
CA LYS A 66 -0.49 -14.17 0.59
C LYS A 66 0.48 -13.05 0.96
N PHE A 67 0.71 -12.12 0.03
CA PHE A 67 1.54 -10.95 0.28
C PHE A 67 0.92 -10.04 1.37
N LEU A 68 -0.38 -9.76 1.29
CA LEU A 68 -1.10 -8.97 2.27
C LEU A 68 -1.05 -9.60 3.66
N ASP A 69 -1.21 -10.90 3.78
CA ASP A 69 -1.13 -11.60 5.07
C ASP A 69 0.22 -11.42 5.75
N VAL A 70 1.32 -11.47 4.98
CA VAL A 70 2.66 -11.20 5.49
C VAL A 70 2.81 -9.71 5.82
N ALA A 71 2.47 -8.85 4.87
CA ALA A 71 2.66 -7.41 4.99
C ALA A 71 1.88 -6.83 6.18
N MET A 72 0.65 -7.28 6.43
CA MET A 72 -0.19 -6.79 7.53
C MET A 72 0.26 -7.29 8.92
N ARG A 73 1.07 -8.36 8.98
CA ARG A 73 1.64 -8.89 10.23
C ARG A 73 2.94 -8.21 10.66
N ILE A 74 3.58 -7.45 9.77
CA ILE A 74 4.79 -6.68 10.09
C ILE A 74 4.47 -5.64 11.18
N ASN A 75 5.41 -5.41 12.09
CA ASN A 75 5.27 -4.43 13.16
C ASN A 75 4.95 -3.05 12.57
N PRO A 76 3.83 -2.41 12.96
CA PRO A 76 3.44 -1.10 12.43
C PRO A 76 4.48 0.00 12.72
N GLN A 77 5.35 -0.17 13.73
CA GLN A 77 6.45 0.78 14.00
C GLN A 77 7.49 0.80 12.88
N ASP A 78 7.77 -0.35 12.26
CA ASP A 78 8.75 -0.44 11.17
C ASP A 78 8.23 0.16 9.86
N LYS A 79 6.91 0.29 9.74
CA LYS A 79 6.23 0.96 8.62
C LYS A 79 6.02 2.45 8.84
N MET A 80 6.18 2.96 10.06
CA MET A 80 5.90 4.36 10.35
C MET A 80 7.01 5.29 9.84
N CYS A 81 6.59 6.34 9.14
CA CYS A 81 7.46 7.37 8.60
C CYS A 81 7.57 8.52 9.62
N GLY A 82 8.78 8.92 9.99
CA GLY A 82 9.02 9.92 11.04
C GLY A 82 10.48 9.98 11.49
N ASN A 83 10.88 11.07 12.14
CA ASN A 83 12.28 11.34 12.55
C ASN A 83 13.30 11.26 11.40
N GLY A 84 13.01 11.88 10.25
CA GLY A 84 13.93 11.91 9.09
C GLY A 84 14.00 10.61 8.27
N LYS A 85 13.18 9.60 8.59
CA LYS A 85 13.05 8.39 7.76
C LYS A 85 12.13 8.64 6.57
N MET A 86 12.55 8.17 5.40
CA MET A 86 11.77 8.24 4.15
C MET A 86 10.54 7.33 4.19
N GLU A 87 9.52 7.67 3.41
CA GLU A 87 8.37 6.81 3.20
C GLU A 87 8.80 5.49 2.54
N LYS A 88 8.10 4.39 2.85
CA LYS A 88 8.43 3.05 2.32
C LYS A 88 9.86 2.56 2.64
N THR A 89 10.48 3.01 3.73
CA THR A 89 11.82 2.53 4.13
C THR A 89 11.88 1.00 4.28
N TYR A 90 10.83 0.36 4.79
CA TYR A 90 10.82 -1.10 4.99
C TYR A 90 10.89 -1.90 3.66
N PRO A 91 9.95 -1.73 2.71
CA PRO A 91 10.07 -2.40 1.42
C PRO A 91 11.32 -1.98 0.64
N ALA A 92 11.77 -0.72 0.72
CA ALA A 92 13.01 -0.26 0.06
C ALA A 92 14.30 -0.88 0.62
N ARG A 93 14.26 -1.52 1.79
CA ARG A 93 15.40 -2.28 2.36
C ARG A 93 15.36 -3.76 2.00
N MET A 94 14.24 -4.23 1.45
CA MET A 94 13.98 -5.65 1.21
C MET A 94 14.19 -6.04 -0.26
N PHE A 95 14.24 -5.04 -1.15
CA PHE A 95 14.58 -5.14 -2.57
C PHE A 95 15.85 -4.33 -2.83
#